data_AF-A0A951X0Y4-F1
#
_entry.id   AF-A0A951X0Y4-F1
#
_cell.length_a   1.000
_cell.length_b   1.000
_cell.length_c   1.000
_cell.angle_alpha   90.00
_cell.angle_beta   90.00
_cell.angle_gamma   90.00
#
_symmetry.space_group_name_H-M   'P 1'
#
loop_
_entity.id
_entity.type
_entity.pdbx_description
1 polymer ?
#
loop_
_entity_poly.entity_id
_entity_poly.type
_entity_poly.pdbx_seq_one_letter_code
_entity_poly.pdbx_strand_id
1 'polypeptide(L)'
;MKLSVSMWSVVTAVRDGRIDLPGFIEFVARQQENGAEGIELLDYFWRDVDAELPAIKQQFTDAGLALAAYSIGNDFFQPDRAVWQQQLDSMKRGIDVAVQLGANTLRVFSGNATPGYSLDDGLSWIIDGLAAGAEYASANGITLALENHGLMAGRSDQIRSIIETVGSPALRANLDTGNFLLVNQNPTDAVRELVDLAALVHLKDFRQARPDETEHVYTGLDGTRFAGTVTGEGEVDLPAIIAMLAVAGYDGWLSLEFEGAQDPLTIGVPHSLKAARALLQDD
;
A
#
# COMPACT_ATOMS: atom_id res chain seq x y z
N MET A 1 -3.17 -14.28 -9.18
CA MET A 1 -3.10 -12.88 -8.68
C MET A 1 -4.11 -12.03 -9.42
N LYS A 2 -4.58 -10.94 -8.81
CA LYS A 2 -5.59 -10.02 -9.37
C LYS A 2 -5.09 -8.59 -9.35
N LEU A 3 -5.51 -7.76 -10.30
CA LEU A 3 -5.08 -6.36 -10.37
C LEU A 3 -6.10 -5.43 -9.71
N SER A 4 -5.62 -4.52 -8.86
CA SER A 4 -6.40 -3.39 -8.36
C SER A 4 -5.66 -2.07 -8.59
N VAL A 5 -6.36 -0.96 -8.38
CA VAL A 5 -5.76 0.38 -8.41
C VAL A 5 -5.89 1.00 -7.02
N SER A 6 -4.76 1.38 -6.41
CA SER A 6 -4.75 2.24 -5.23
C SER A 6 -5.20 3.63 -5.61
N MET A 7 -6.12 4.21 -4.85
CA MET A 7 -6.54 5.60 -5.05
C MET A 7 -5.37 6.58 -4.88
N TRP A 8 -4.30 6.17 -4.20
CA TRP A 8 -3.05 6.95 -4.17
C TRP A 8 -2.45 7.18 -5.57
N SER A 9 -2.67 6.26 -6.52
CA SER A 9 -2.24 6.41 -7.91
C SER A 9 -2.79 7.65 -8.62
N VAL A 10 -3.87 8.24 -8.10
CA VAL A 10 -4.50 9.45 -8.64
C VAL A 10 -4.43 10.63 -7.67
N VAL A 11 -3.57 10.57 -6.64
CA VAL A 11 -3.50 11.59 -5.56
C VAL A 11 -3.26 13.00 -6.10
N THR A 12 -2.47 13.16 -7.17
CA THR A 12 -2.25 14.46 -7.83
C THR A 12 -3.53 14.98 -8.46
N ALA A 13 -4.24 14.14 -9.23
CA ALA A 13 -5.52 14.52 -9.82
C ALA A 13 -6.58 14.86 -8.76
N VAL A 14 -6.56 14.19 -7.61
CA VAL A 14 -7.44 14.55 -6.48
C VAL A 14 -7.07 15.92 -5.89
N ARG A 15 -5.77 16.16 -5.64
CA ARG A 15 -5.28 17.44 -5.12
C ARG A 15 -5.57 18.60 -6.08
N ASP A 16 -5.57 18.34 -7.39
CA ASP A 16 -5.92 19.29 -8.44
C ASP A 16 -7.45 19.50 -8.60
N GLY A 17 -8.28 18.74 -7.87
CA GLY A 17 -9.74 18.79 -7.99
C GLY A 17 -10.29 18.20 -9.30
N ARG A 18 -9.49 17.39 -10.01
CA ARG A 18 -9.87 16.76 -11.29
C ARG A 18 -10.66 15.46 -11.11
N ILE A 19 -10.51 14.80 -9.97
CA ILE A 19 -11.21 13.57 -9.64
C ILE A 19 -11.50 13.50 -8.13
N ASP A 20 -12.63 12.93 -7.75
CA ASP A 20 -13.00 12.63 -6.37
C ASP A 20 -13.22 11.11 -6.19
N LEU A 21 -13.65 10.69 -5.00
CA LEU A 21 -13.80 9.25 -4.70
C LEU A 21 -14.84 8.56 -5.62
N PRO A 22 -16.06 9.10 -5.84
CA PRO A 22 -16.96 8.54 -6.86
C PRO A 22 -16.36 8.52 -8.27
N GLY A 23 -15.68 9.61 -8.68
CA GLY A 23 -15.03 9.69 -9.99
C GLY A 23 -13.89 8.69 -10.16
N PHE A 24 -13.16 8.37 -9.08
CA PHE A 24 -12.13 7.34 -9.06
C PHE A 24 -12.71 5.96 -9.35
N ILE A 25 -13.85 5.60 -8.74
CA ILE A 25 -14.51 4.32 -9.00
C ILE A 25 -14.94 4.22 -10.47
N GLU A 26 -15.54 5.29 -11.02
CA GLU A 26 -15.92 5.33 -12.43
C GLU A 26 -14.70 5.23 -13.36
N PHE A 27 -13.60 5.87 -12.97
CA PHE A 27 -12.34 5.79 -13.69
C PHE A 27 -11.79 4.36 -13.71
N VAL A 28 -11.69 3.68 -12.57
CA VAL A 28 -11.19 2.30 -12.49
C VAL A 28 -12.13 1.32 -13.20
N ALA A 29 -13.45 1.55 -13.16
CA ALA A 29 -14.41 0.74 -13.92
C ALA A 29 -14.11 0.78 -15.43
N ARG A 30 -13.76 1.96 -15.98
CA ARG A 30 -13.30 2.07 -17.37
C ARG A 30 -11.98 1.33 -17.62
N GLN A 31 -11.13 1.17 -16.60
CA GLN A 31 -9.86 0.45 -16.71
C GLN A 31 -10.00 -1.07 -16.63
N GLN A 32 -11.21 -1.63 -16.49
CA GLN A 32 -11.43 -3.08 -16.60
C GLN A 32 -10.97 -3.62 -17.98
N GLU A 33 -11.04 -2.81 -19.04
CA GLU A 33 -10.48 -3.16 -20.36
C GLU A 33 -8.95 -3.38 -20.32
N ASN A 34 -8.27 -2.71 -19.38
CA ASN A 34 -6.83 -2.82 -19.12
C ASN A 34 -6.50 -3.84 -18.01
N GLY A 35 -7.51 -4.54 -17.48
CA GLY A 35 -7.33 -5.64 -16.53
C GLY A 35 -7.56 -5.29 -15.07
N ALA A 36 -8.00 -4.07 -14.72
CA ALA A 36 -8.37 -3.76 -13.35
C ALA A 36 -9.59 -4.60 -12.91
N GLU A 37 -9.50 -5.26 -11.76
CA GLU A 37 -10.56 -6.08 -11.16
C GLU A 37 -11.05 -5.51 -9.82
N GLY A 38 -10.29 -4.58 -9.24
CA GLY A 38 -10.62 -3.98 -7.96
C GLY A 38 -10.03 -2.60 -7.73
N ILE A 39 -10.40 -2.05 -6.58
CA ILE A 39 -9.92 -0.76 -6.07
C ILE A 39 -9.29 -0.96 -4.71
N GLU A 40 -8.38 -0.07 -4.33
CA GLU A 40 -7.97 0.15 -2.96
C GLU A 40 -8.33 1.58 -2.56
N LEU A 41 -9.12 1.70 -1.49
CA LEU A 41 -9.61 2.97 -0.97
C LEU A 41 -8.78 3.38 0.25
N LEU A 42 -8.53 4.69 0.40
CA LEU A 42 -7.74 5.23 1.52
C LEU A 42 -8.61 6.14 2.39
N ASP A 43 -8.36 6.17 3.70
CA ASP A 43 -8.97 7.10 4.67
C ASP A 43 -8.81 8.58 4.28
N TYR A 44 -7.68 8.91 3.66
CA TYR A 44 -7.30 10.25 3.23
C TYR A 44 -8.30 10.91 2.27
N PHE A 45 -9.05 10.12 1.48
CA PHE A 45 -9.89 10.66 0.40
C PHE A 45 -11.37 10.83 0.76
N TRP A 46 -11.78 10.44 1.95
CA TRP A 46 -13.16 10.63 2.41
C TRP A 46 -13.40 12.08 2.83
N ARG A 47 -14.57 12.62 2.49
CA ARG A 47 -15.03 13.88 3.08
C ARG A 47 -15.77 13.60 4.38
N ASP A 48 -16.64 12.60 4.34
CA ASP A 48 -17.36 12.06 5.49
C ASP A 48 -17.63 10.58 5.24
N VAL A 49 -16.82 9.72 5.83
CA VAL A 49 -16.91 8.27 5.64
C VAL A 49 -18.28 7.71 6.03
N ASP A 50 -18.90 8.20 7.11
CA ASP A 50 -20.16 7.64 7.60
C ASP A 50 -21.32 8.00 6.67
N ALA A 51 -21.27 9.20 6.08
CA ALA A 51 -22.26 9.65 5.10
C ALA A 51 -22.07 9.03 3.71
N GLU A 52 -20.82 8.83 3.27
CA GLU A 52 -20.49 8.43 1.90
C GLU A 52 -20.45 6.90 1.73
N LEU A 53 -20.07 6.14 2.76
CA LEU A 53 -19.78 4.69 2.66
C LEU A 53 -20.89 3.87 1.99
N PRO A 54 -22.20 4.01 2.32
CA PRO A 54 -23.23 3.19 1.70
C PRO A 54 -23.30 3.37 0.17
N ALA A 55 -23.20 4.63 -0.29
CA ALA A 55 -23.25 4.95 -1.71
C ALA A 55 -21.98 4.48 -2.43
N ILE A 56 -20.81 4.68 -1.82
CA ILE A 56 -19.53 4.24 -2.36
C ILE A 56 -19.46 2.72 -2.49
N LYS A 57 -19.90 1.98 -1.46
CA LYS A 57 -19.97 0.52 -1.51
C LYS A 57 -20.86 0.04 -2.63
N GLN A 58 -22.04 0.63 -2.77
CA GLN A 58 -22.97 0.30 -3.84
C GLN A 58 -22.34 0.58 -5.22
N GLN A 59 -21.69 1.72 -5.38
CA GLN A 59 -21.11 2.15 -6.65
C GLN A 59 -20.03 1.18 -7.17
N PHE A 60 -19.04 0.81 -6.36
CA PHE A 60 -18.00 -0.12 -6.84
C PHE A 60 -18.56 -1.53 -7.03
N THR A 61 -19.55 -1.93 -6.25
CA THR A 61 -20.24 -3.23 -6.41
C THR A 61 -21.00 -3.29 -7.73
N ASP A 62 -21.75 -2.24 -8.07
CA ASP A 62 -22.50 -2.13 -9.34
C ASP A 62 -21.57 -2.05 -10.55
N ALA A 63 -20.37 -1.48 -10.38
CA ALA A 63 -19.31 -1.49 -11.39
C ALA A 63 -18.61 -2.85 -11.54
N GLY A 64 -18.94 -3.85 -10.71
CA GLY A 64 -18.29 -5.16 -10.72
C GLY A 64 -16.84 -5.13 -10.26
N LEU A 65 -16.45 -4.14 -9.44
CA LEU A 65 -15.12 -4.02 -8.85
C LEU A 65 -15.12 -4.61 -7.43
N ALA A 66 -14.05 -5.32 -7.07
CA ALA A 66 -13.84 -5.74 -5.69
C ALA A 66 -13.04 -4.70 -4.90
N LEU A 67 -13.17 -4.68 -3.57
CA LEU A 67 -12.28 -3.92 -2.70
C LEU A 67 -11.06 -4.79 -2.34
N ALA A 68 -9.89 -4.42 -2.86
CA ALA A 68 -8.64 -5.14 -2.66
C ALA A 68 -8.12 -4.98 -1.23
N ALA A 69 -8.09 -3.74 -0.78
CA ALA A 69 -7.75 -3.34 0.58
C ALA A 69 -8.42 -2.01 0.92
N TYR A 70 -8.58 -1.75 2.21
CA TYR A 70 -8.75 -0.41 2.74
C TYR A 70 -7.43 0.01 3.39
N SER A 71 -7.04 1.27 3.26
CA SER A 71 -5.69 1.72 3.63
C SER A 71 -5.78 2.95 4.51
N ILE A 72 -5.08 2.93 5.65
CA ILE A 72 -5.14 4.02 6.63
C ILE A 72 -3.79 4.61 6.93
N GLY A 73 -3.78 5.88 7.34
CA GLY A 73 -2.62 6.50 7.97
C GLY A 73 -2.60 6.20 9.47
N ASN A 74 -1.53 5.56 9.96
CA ASN A 74 -1.25 5.46 11.38
C ASN A 74 0.24 5.64 11.67
N ASP A 75 0.58 6.04 12.89
CA ASP A 75 1.95 6.16 13.35
C ASP A 75 2.03 5.77 14.83
N PHE A 76 2.58 4.60 15.14
CA PHE A 76 2.76 4.13 16.51
C PHE A 76 4.08 4.55 17.15
N PHE A 77 4.96 5.28 16.44
CA PHE A 77 6.14 5.90 17.04
C PHE A 77 5.70 7.14 17.85
N GLN A 78 4.99 6.91 18.95
CA GLN A 78 4.34 7.94 19.75
C GLN A 78 4.71 7.82 21.23
N PRO A 79 5.56 8.73 21.75
CA PRO A 79 5.93 8.74 23.16
C PRO A 79 4.78 9.17 24.08
N ASP A 80 3.88 10.02 23.59
CA ASP A 80 2.67 10.41 24.30
C ASP A 80 1.63 9.29 24.17
N ARG A 81 1.30 8.65 25.30
CA ARG A 81 0.34 7.54 25.32
C ARG A 81 -1.08 7.95 24.96
N ALA A 82 -1.47 9.22 25.12
CA ALA A 82 -2.76 9.69 24.65
C ALA A 82 -2.80 9.75 23.11
N VAL A 83 -1.72 10.23 22.48
CA VAL A 83 -1.59 10.24 21.02
C VAL A 83 -1.50 8.82 20.48
N TRP A 84 -0.68 7.97 21.10
CA TRP A 84 -0.61 6.54 20.76
C TRP A 84 -1.99 5.86 20.81
N GLN A 85 -2.80 6.17 21.83
CA GLN A 85 -4.15 5.61 21.95
C GLN A 85 -5.06 6.09 20.81
N GLN A 86 -4.95 7.36 20.40
CA GLN A 86 -5.70 7.88 19.25
C GLN A 86 -5.33 7.13 17.95
N GLN A 87 -4.07 6.74 17.78
CA GLN A 87 -3.61 5.96 16.62
C GLN A 87 -4.22 4.56 16.62
N LEU A 88 -4.28 3.91 17.79
CA LEU A 88 -4.94 2.61 17.94
C LEU A 88 -6.46 2.72 17.70
N ASP A 89 -7.11 3.76 18.21
CA ASP A 89 -8.55 3.99 18.01
C ASP A 89 -8.87 4.28 16.54
N SER A 90 -8.01 5.05 15.86
CA SER A 90 -8.10 5.28 14.41
C SER A 90 -7.95 3.97 13.63
N MET A 91 -6.98 3.13 14.00
CA MET A 91 -6.81 1.82 13.37
C MET A 91 -8.05 0.93 13.55
N LYS A 92 -8.64 0.89 14.74
CA LYS A 92 -9.88 0.13 15.00
C LYS A 92 -11.05 0.65 14.16
N ARG A 93 -11.20 1.98 14.05
CA ARG A 93 -12.20 2.57 13.15
C ARG A 93 -11.94 2.19 11.69
N GLY A 94 -10.68 2.16 11.26
CA GLY A 94 -10.28 1.70 9.94
C GLY A 94 -10.68 0.24 9.68
N ILE A 95 -10.50 -0.64 10.68
CA ILE A 95 -10.94 -2.04 10.65
C ILE A 95 -12.47 -2.11 10.50
N ASP A 96 -13.22 -1.33 11.27
CA ASP A 96 -14.69 -1.31 11.19
C ASP A 96 -15.19 -0.82 9.82
N VAL A 97 -14.52 0.18 9.23
CA VAL A 97 -14.81 0.67 7.87
C VAL A 97 -14.48 -0.40 6.83
N ALA A 98 -13.34 -1.08 6.95
CA ALA A 98 -12.95 -2.17 6.06
C ALA A 98 -14.00 -3.30 6.06
N VAL A 99 -14.48 -3.71 7.24
CA VAL A 99 -15.57 -4.69 7.39
C VAL A 99 -16.85 -4.22 6.72
N GLN A 100 -17.24 -2.96 6.94
CA GLN A 100 -18.45 -2.40 6.33
C GLN A 100 -18.36 -2.34 4.80
N LEU A 101 -17.18 -2.03 4.26
CA LEU A 101 -16.94 -2.03 2.81
C LEU A 101 -16.83 -3.46 2.25
N GLY A 102 -16.52 -4.46 3.08
CA GLY A 102 -16.35 -5.85 2.68
C GLY A 102 -14.92 -6.21 2.25
N ALA A 103 -13.91 -5.44 2.70
CA ALA A 103 -12.51 -5.81 2.56
C ALA A 103 -12.11 -6.85 3.61
N ASN A 104 -11.13 -7.68 3.28
CA ASN A 104 -10.49 -8.61 4.23
C ASN A 104 -9.09 -8.16 4.66
N THR A 105 -8.58 -7.07 4.05
CA THR A 105 -7.23 -6.56 4.25
C THR A 105 -7.27 -5.08 4.57
N LEU A 106 -6.55 -4.67 5.62
CA LEU A 106 -6.31 -3.28 5.97
C LEU A 106 -4.82 -2.97 5.88
N ARG A 107 -4.39 -2.07 4.98
CA ARG A 107 -3.01 -1.61 4.96
C ARG A 107 -2.76 -0.65 6.12
N VAL A 108 -1.68 -0.88 6.85
CA VAL A 108 -1.24 -0.08 7.99
C VAL A 108 0.24 0.25 7.86
N PHE A 109 0.66 1.30 8.57
CA PHE A 109 2.05 1.66 8.75
C PHE A 109 2.56 1.26 10.14
N SER A 110 3.87 1.31 10.33
CA SER A 110 4.49 1.22 11.65
C SER A 110 4.45 2.59 12.32
N GLY A 111 5.28 3.52 11.86
CA GLY A 111 5.45 4.87 12.37
C GLY A 111 6.78 5.48 11.94
N ASN A 112 6.96 6.78 12.19
CA ASN A 112 8.18 7.50 11.82
C ASN A 112 9.02 7.89 13.03
N ALA A 113 10.32 7.68 12.92
CA ALA A 113 11.25 8.07 13.99
C ALA A 113 11.12 9.57 14.29
N THR A 114 10.87 9.89 15.56
CA THR A 114 10.77 11.26 16.07
C THR A 114 12.07 11.66 16.76
N PRO A 115 12.64 12.85 16.46
CA PRO A 115 13.84 13.32 17.13
C PRO A 115 13.73 13.31 18.66
N GLY A 116 14.76 12.81 19.34
CA GLY A 116 14.84 12.77 20.80
C GLY A 116 14.48 11.42 21.44
N TYR A 117 14.10 10.42 20.66
CA TYR A 117 13.81 9.06 21.14
C TYR A 117 14.70 8.02 20.48
N SER A 118 14.97 6.92 21.20
CA SER A 118 15.72 5.80 20.64
C SER A 118 14.85 4.99 19.68
N LEU A 119 15.49 4.28 18.74
CA LEU A 119 14.77 3.35 17.86
C LEU A 119 14.18 2.19 18.66
N ASP A 120 14.83 1.77 19.75
CA ASP A 120 14.36 0.68 20.61
C ASP A 120 13.05 1.05 21.33
N ASP A 121 12.95 2.26 21.88
CA ASP A 121 11.72 2.76 22.50
C ASP A 121 10.58 2.79 21.48
N GLY A 122 10.86 3.35 20.30
CA GLY A 122 9.88 3.43 19.21
C GLY A 122 9.44 2.07 18.70
N LEU A 123 10.36 1.11 18.58
CA LEU A 123 10.06 -0.25 18.17
C LEU A 123 9.11 -0.94 19.16
N SER A 124 9.31 -0.74 20.48
CA SER A 124 8.38 -1.26 21.49
C SER A 124 6.97 -0.70 21.29
N TRP A 125 6.82 0.61 21.05
CA TRP A 125 5.49 1.22 20.86
C TRP A 125 4.80 0.77 19.57
N ILE A 126 5.58 0.55 18.51
CA ILE A 126 5.11 -0.02 17.24
C ILE A 126 4.61 -1.44 17.46
N ILE A 127 5.38 -2.29 18.13
CA ILE A 127 4.99 -3.68 18.43
C ILE A 127 3.71 -3.70 19.26
N ASP A 128 3.63 -2.91 20.33
CA ASP A 128 2.44 -2.84 21.18
C ASP A 128 1.19 -2.41 20.38
N GLY A 129 1.35 -1.42 19.49
CA GLY A 129 0.26 -0.86 18.69
C GLY A 129 -0.24 -1.86 17.66
N LEU A 130 0.68 -2.49 16.93
CA LEU A 130 0.37 -3.51 15.93
C LEU A 130 -0.19 -4.78 16.58
N ALA A 131 0.28 -5.17 17.76
CA ALA A 131 -0.27 -6.31 18.50
C ALA A 131 -1.73 -6.06 18.92
N ALA A 132 -2.02 -4.90 19.52
CA ALA A 132 -3.38 -4.52 19.89
C ALA A 132 -4.31 -4.36 18.67
N GLY A 133 -3.78 -3.82 17.57
CA GLY A 133 -4.47 -3.75 16.29
C GLY A 133 -4.78 -5.13 15.71
N ALA A 134 -3.79 -6.04 15.70
CA ALA A 134 -3.93 -7.38 15.16
C ALA A 134 -4.90 -8.24 15.97
N GLU A 135 -4.97 -8.08 17.29
CA GLU A 135 -6.00 -8.72 18.12
C GLU A 135 -7.41 -8.30 17.68
N TYR A 136 -7.63 -6.98 17.52
CA TYR A 136 -8.92 -6.46 17.05
C TYR A 136 -9.24 -6.86 15.61
N ALA A 137 -8.25 -6.85 14.72
CA ALA A 137 -8.38 -7.28 13.33
C ALA A 137 -8.77 -8.77 13.25
N SER A 138 -8.11 -9.64 14.03
CA SER A 138 -8.41 -11.06 14.11
C SER A 138 -9.86 -11.32 14.55
N ALA A 139 -10.37 -10.56 15.53
CA ALA A 139 -11.74 -10.68 16.00
C ALA A 139 -12.79 -10.30 14.93
N ASN A 140 -12.40 -9.50 13.94
CA ASN A 140 -13.25 -8.99 12.87
C ASN A 140 -12.98 -9.64 11.50
N GLY A 141 -12.11 -10.64 11.43
CA GLY A 141 -11.77 -11.32 10.17
C GLY A 141 -10.94 -10.48 9.20
N ILE A 142 -10.21 -9.47 9.70
CA ILE A 142 -9.33 -8.61 8.92
C ILE A 142 -7.88 -9.04 9.10
N THR A 143 -7.12 -9.01 8.01
CA THR A 143 -5.65 -9.08 8.01
C THR A 143 -5.08 -7.67 7.90
N LEU A 144 -4.24 -7.28 8.86
CA LEU A 144 -3.41 -6.09 8.76
C LEU A 144 -2.22 -6.37 7.84
N ALA A 145 -2.03 -5.54 6.82
CA ALA A 145 -0.89 -5.61 5.92
C ALA A 145 0.05 -4.44 6.23
N LEU A 146 1.14 -4.73 6.94
CA LEU A 146 2.17 -3.77 7.30
C LEU A 146 3.02 -3.42 6.07
N GLU A 147 2.93 -2.18 5.62
CA GLU A 147 3.67 -1.69 4.46
C GLU A 147 5.14 -1.41 4.78
N ASN A 148 6.02 -1.80 3.86
CA ASN A 148 7.41 -1.42 3.92
C ASN A 148 7.57 0.08 3.60
N HIS A 149 7.65 0.90 4.63
CA HIS A 149 7.72 2.35 4.51
C HIS A 149 8.60 2.97 5.61
N GLY A 150 9.37 3.99 5.24
CA GLY A 150 10.19 4.78 6.16
C GLY A 150 11.38 4.03 6.76
N LEU A 151 11.92 4.56 7.86
CA LEU A 151 13.16 4.06 8.48
C LEU A 151 12.97 2.87 9.42
N MET A 152 11.78 2.74 10.01
CA MET A 152 11.50 1.74 11.05
C MET A 152 11.01 0.41 10.48
N ALA A 153 10.36 0.45 9.32
CA ALA A 153 9.81 -0.72 8.65
C ALA A 153 10.07 -0.69 7.14
N GLY A 154 11.10 0.01 6.66
CA GLY A 154 11.34 0.09 5.21
C GLY A 154 12.00 -1.17 4.63
N ARG A 155 12.80 -1.89 5.43
CA ARG A 155 13.53 -3.07 4.98
C ARG A 155 12.82 -4.37 5.32
N SER A 156 13.07 -5.41 4.54
CA SER A 156 12.46 -6.74 4.76
C SER A 156 12.78 -7.35 6.12
N ASP A 157 14.01 -7.21 6.60
CA ASP A 157 14.44 -7.73 7.90
C ASP A 157 13.70 -7.07 9.06
N GLN A 158 13.42 -5.76 8.95
CA GLN A 158 12.64 -5.01 9.93
C GLN A 158 11.16 -5.44 9.92
N ILE A 159 10.55 -5.53 8.74
CA ILE A 159 9.16 -5.99 8.57
C ILE A 159 8.98 -7.38 9.16
N ARG A 160 9.84 -8.33 8.79
CA ARG A 160 9.80 -9.71 9.30
C ARG A 160 9.94 -9.72 10.82
N SER A 161 10.93 -9.02 11.37
CA SER A 161 11.16 -8.94 12.82
C SER A 161 9.92 -8.42 13.57
N ILE A 162 9.27 -7.36 13.07
CA ILE A 162 8.05 -6.82 13.68
C ILE A 162 6.91 -7.85 13.63
N ILE A 163 6.66 -8.47 12.46
CA ILE A 163 5.57 -9.45 12.28
C ILE A 163 5.79 -10.66 13.19
N GLU A 164 7.01 -11.22 13.21
CA GLU A 164 7.35 -12.38 14.03
C GLU A 164 7.27 -12.06 15.53
N THR A 165 7.64 -10.85 15.94
CA THR A 165 7.57 -10.43 17.35
C THR A 165 6.12 -10.24 17.82
N VAL A 166 5.26 -9.67 16.97
CA VAL A 166 3.82 -9.59 17.25
C VAL A 166 3.18 -10.99 17.29
N GLY A 167 3.62 -11.90 16.41
CA GLY A 167 3.26 -13.31 16.48
C GLY A 167 1.78 -13.61 16.18
N SER A 168 1.06 -12.70 15.52
CA SER A 168 -0.36 -12.85 15.16
C SER A 168 -0.52 -13.19 13.67
N PRO A 169 -1.33 -14.20 13.30
CA PRO A 169 -1.62 -14.49 11.89
C PRO A 169 -2.42 -13.38 11.19
N ALA A 170 -3.05 -12.48 11.97
CA ALA A 170 -3.76 -11.32 11.46
C ALA A 170 -2.83 -10.14 11.14
N LEU A 171 -1.51 -10.26 11.33
CA LEU A 171 -0.53 -9.28 10.87
C LEU A 171 0.39 -9.92 9.82
N ARG A 172 0.42 -9.32 8.64
CA ARG A 172 1.15 -9.77 7.46
C ARG A 172 1.83 -8.59 6.77
N ALA A 173 2.55 -8.84 5.68
CA ALA A 173 3.27 -7.81 4.93
C ALA A 173 2.42 -7.25 3.78
N ASN A 174 2.44 -5.93 3.61
CA ASN A 174 2.21 -5.29 2.33
C ASN A 174 3.57 -5.05 1.67
N LEU A 175 3.78 -5.64 0.49
CA LEU A 175 5.02 -5.52 -0.26
C LEU A 175 4.91 -4.40 -1.29
N ASP A 176 5.35 -3.20 -0.95
CA ASP A 176 5.60 -2.11 -1.89
C ASP A 176 6.94 -2.34 -2.58
N THR A 177 6.86 -2.68 -3.86
CA THR A 177 8.02 -3.08 -4.67
C THR A 177 8.99 -1.94 -4.92
N GLY A 178 8.54 -0.68 -4.92
CA GLY A 178 9.37 0.50 -5.15
C GLY A 178 10.08 0.98 -3.90
N ASN A 179 9.42 0.91 -2.74
CA ASN A 179 9.94 1.48 -1.49
C ASN A 179 11.26 0.84 -1.00
N PHE A 180 11.54 -0.42 -1.36
CA PHE A 180 12.82 -1.07 -0.99
C PHE A 180 14.05 -0.33 -1.56
N LEU A 181 13.92 0.28 -2.73
CA LEU A 181 14.98 1.10 -3.33
C LEU A 181 15.34 2.30 -2.44
N LEU A 182 14.34 2.88 -1.75
CA LEU A 182 14.53 4.05 -0.89
C LEU A 182 15.32 3.73 0.39
N VAL A 183 15.42 2.46 0.77
CA VAL A 183 16.18 1.99 1.93
C VAL A 183 17.40 1.15 1.56
N ASN A 184 17.93 1.38 0.36
CA ASN A 184 19.12 0.73 -0.18
C ASN A 184 19.03 -0.80 -0.17
N GLN A 185 17.84 -1.34 -0.44
CA GLN A 185 17.61 -2.77 -0.54
C GLN A 185 17.14 -3.14 -1.94
N ASN A 186 17.72 -4.20 -2.50
CA ASN A 186 17.25 -4.73 -3.77
C ASN A 186 15.81 -5.27 -3.61
N PRO A 187 14.83 -4.82 -4.42
CA PRO A 187 13.44 -5.25 -4.29
C PRO A 187 13.22 -6.76 -4.42
N THR A 188 13.93 -7.43 -5.34
CA THR A 188 13.82 -8.87 -5.56
C THR A 188 14.32 -9.66 -4.37
N ASP A 189 15.42 -9.23 -3.75
CA ASP A 189 15.92 -9.86 -2.53
C ASP A 189 14.98 -9.64 -1.34
N ALA A 190 14.46 -8.42 -1.19
CA ALA A 190 13.51 -8.09 -0.13
C ALA A 190 12.20 -8.89 -0.23
N VAL A 191 11.64 -8.99 -1.45
CA VAL A 191 10.44 -9.81 -1.69
C VAL A 191 10.72 -11.28 -1.40
N ARG A 192 11.87 -11.82 -1.81
CA ARG A 192 12.23 -13.21 -1.52
C ARG A 192 12.21 -13.52 -0.02
N GLU A 193 12.59 -12.55 0.81
CA GLU A 193 12.60 -12.68 2.26
C GLU A 193 11.22 -12.51 2.92
N LEU A 194 10.20 -12.03 2.20
CA LEU A 194 8.88 -11.73 2.76
C LEU A 194 7.71 -12.40 2.03
N VAL A 195 7.96 -13.12 0.93
CA VAL A 195 6.91 -13.64 0.03
C VAL A 195 5.91 -14.56 0.75
N ASP A 196 6.35 -15.30 1.76
CA ASP A 196 5.53 -16.14 2.64
C ASP A 196 4.60 -15.36 3.58
N LEU A 197 4.88 -14.07 3.79
CA LEU A 197 4.12 -13.15 4.62
C LEU A 197 3.23 -12.20 3.81
N ALA A 198 3.22 -12.29 2.47
CA ALA A 198 2.46 -11.36 1.63
C ALA A 198 0.93 -11.45 1.86
N ALA A 199 0.30 -10.31 2.14
CA ALA A 199 -1.15 -10.13 2.19
C ALA A 199 -1.66 -9.09 1.19
N LEU A 200 -0.79 -8.17 0.78
CA LEU A 200 -1.01 -7.16 -0.25
C LEU A 200 0.33 -6.91 -0.96
N VAL A 201 0.29 -6.55 -2.23
CA VAL A 201 1.47 -6.09 -2.96
C VAL A 201 1.11 -4.76 -3.59
N HIS A 202 1.84 -3.69 -3.26
CA HIS A 202 1.80 -2.46 -4.02
C HIS A 202 2.76 -2.57 -5.20
N LEU A 203 2.19 -2.59 -6.39
CA LEU A 203 2.95 -2.65 -7.63
C LEU A 203 3.40 -1.23 -7.98
N LYS A 204 4.59 -0.87 -7.48
CA LYS A 204 5.21 0.44 -7.66
C LYS A 204 6.55 0.28 -8.36
N ASP A 205 6.81 1.18 -9.31
CA ASP A 205 8.05 1.16 -10.07
C ASP A 205 8.74 2.53 -10.04
N PHE A 206 10.06 2.47 -9.94
CA PHE A 206 10.93 3.64 -9.85
C PHE A 206 12.09 3.49 -10.81
N ARG A 207 12.54 4.62 -11.33
CA ARG A 207 13.81 4.77 -12.05
C ARG A 207 14.66 5.81 -11.37
N GLN A 208 15.97 5.81 -11.60
CA GLN A 208 16.79 6.96 -11.23
C GLN A 208 16.21 8.26 -11.81
N ALA A 209 16.09 9.27 -10.94
CA ALA A 209 15.62 10.60 -11.30
C ALA A 209 16.68 11.32 -12.13
N ARG A 210 16.23 12.09 -13.13
CA ARG A 210 17.15 12.95 -13.88
C ARG A 210 17.63 14.11 -12.99
N PRO A 211 18.82 14.68 -13.24
CA PRO A 211 19.35 15.77 -12.41
C PRO A 211 18.38 16.97 -12.28
N ASP A 212 17.66 17.29 -13.36
CA ASP A 212 16.72 18.40 -13.49
C ASP A 212 15.28 18.08 -13.05
N GLU A 213 14.97 16.81 -12.79
CA GLU A 213 13.65 16.38 -12.34
C GLU A 213 13.46 16.74 -10.86
N THR A 214 12.36 17.40 -10.50
CA THR A 214 12.11 17.89 -9.12
C THR A 214 10.77 17.48 -8.55
N GLU A 215 9.83 17.09 -9.40
CA GLU A 215 8.51 16.62 -9.01
C GLU A 215 8.50 15.10 -8.98
N HIS A 216 7.74 14.51 -8.05
CA HIS A 216 7.63 13.05 -7.96
C HIS A 216 8.98 12.34 -7.74
N VAL A 217 9.92 13.03 -7.06
CA VAL A 217 11.24 12.52 -6.73
C VAL A 217 11.34 12.18 -5.24
N TYR A 218 11.80 10.98 -4.97
CA TYR A 218 12.05 10.43 -3.64
C TYR A 218 13.55 10.22 -3.46
N THR A 219 14.08 10.54 -2.28
CA THR A 219 15.51 10.41 -1.97
C THR A 219 15.71 9.22 -1.05
N GLY A 220 16.49 8.24 -1.51
CA GLY A 220 16.89 7.09 -0.72
C GLY A 220 17.91 7.43 0.36
N LEU A 221 18.15 6.50 1.28
CA LEU A 221 19.05 6.71 2.43
C LEU A 221 20.52 6.94 2.04
N ASP A 222 20.95 6.45 0.88
CA ASP A 222 22.27 6.73 0.31
C ASP A 222 22.36 8.07 -0.45
N GLY A 223 21.24 8.80 -0.55
CA GLY A 223 21.13 10.03 -1.32
C GLY A 223 20.80 9.82 -2.81
N THR A 224 20.65 8.58 -3.26
CA THR A 224 20.18 8.27 -4.61
C THR A 224 18.76 8.80 -4.79
N ARG A 225 18.49 9.41 -5.94
CA ARG A 225 17.20 10.03 -6.25
C ARG A 225 16.44 9.14 -7.22
N PHE A 226 15.21 8.81 -6.87
CA PHE A 226 14.30 7.97 -7.65
C PHE A 226 13.07 8.76 -8.05
N ALA A 227 12.58 8.55 -9.26
CA ALA A 227 11.33 9.10 -9.75
C ALA A 227 10.31 7.99 -10.00
N GLY A 228 9.07 8.24 -9.58
CA GLY A 228 7.90 7.46 -9.98
C GLY A 228 7.85 7.27 -11.49
N THR A 229 7.51 6.06 -11.94
CA THR A 229 7.29 5.80 -13.36
C THR A 229 6.18 4.79 -13.58
N VAL A 230 5.77 4.65 -14.84
CA VAL A 230 4.81 3.63 -15.26
C VAL A 230 5.39 2.24 -14.96
N THR A 231 4.57 1.33 -14.45
CA THR A 231 4.96 -0.07 -14.18
C THR A 231 5.67 -0.69 -15.40
N GLY A 232 6.86 -1.23 -15.19
CA GLY A 232 7.66 -1.87 -16.23
C GLY A 232 8.59 -0.91 -16.99
N GLU A 233 8.53 0.39 -16.72
CA GLU A 233 9.46 1.38 -17.27
C GLU A 233 10.58 1.77 -16.27
N GLY A 234 10.58 1.18 -15.07
CA GLY A 234 11.58 1.46 -14.05
C GLY A 234 12.66 0.38 -13.93
N GLU A 235 13.27 0.34 -12.76
CA GLU A 235 14.43 -0.49 -12.41
C GLU A 235 14.06 -1.65 -11.48
N VAL A 236 12.79 -1.74 -11.05
CA VAL A 236 12.31 -2.86 -10.26
C VAL A 236 12.11 -4.06 -11.19
N ASP A 237 12.71 -5.20 -10.86
CA ASP A 237 12.53 -6.46 -11.60
C ASP A 237 11.17 -7.11 -11.26
N LEU A 238 10.10 -6.45 -11.73
CA LEU A 238 8.73 -6.88 -11.54
C LEU A 238 8.44 -8.28 -12.10
N PRO A 239 8.96 -8.70 -13.28
CA PRO A 239 8.82 -10.08 -13.74
C PRO A 239 9.34 -11.09 -12.72
N ALA A 240 10.54 -10.89 -12.17
CA ALA A 240 11.08 -11.79 -11.16
C ALA A 240 10.25 -11.81 -9.87
N ILE A 241 9.76 -10.64 -9.42
CA ILE A 241 8.90 -10.53 -8.23
C ILE A 241 7.57 -11.28 -8.42
N ILE A 242 6.91 -11.09 -9.56
CA ILE A 242 5.65 -11.77 -9.88
C ILE A 242 5.85 -13.28 -9.96
N ALA A 243 6.92 -13.75 -10.60
CA ALA A 243 7.26 -15.17 -10.63
C ALA A 243 7.52 -15.76 -9.22
N MET A 244 8.19 -15.02 -8.34
CA MET A 244 8.39 -15.44 -6.94
C MET A 244 7.07 -15.53 -6.17
N LEU A 245 6.18 -14.55 -6.35
CA LEU A 245 4.83 -14.56 -5.76
C LEU A 245 4.03 -15.78 -6.25
N ALA A 246 4.06 -16.07 -7.55
CA ALA A 246 3.41 -17.23 -8.14
C ALA A 246 3.95 -18.56 -7.57
N VAL A 247 5.28 -18.71 -7.49
CA VAL A 247 5.93 -19.91 -6.92
C VAL A 247 5.58 -20.09 -5.44
N ALA A 248 5.47 -19.00 -4.68
CA ALA A 248 5.05 -19.03 -3.28
C ALA A 248 3.54 -19.30 -3.11
N GLY A 249 2.76 -19.35 -4.19
CA GLY A 249 1.33 -19.58 -4.17
C GLY A 249 0.51 -18.35 -3.76
N TYR A 250 1.06 -17.14 -3.89
CA TYR A 250 0.31 -15.91 -3.66
C TYR A 250 -0.74 -15.71 -4.76
N ASP A 251 -2.01 -15.66 -4.36
CA ASP A 251 -3.16 -15.46 -5.25
C ASP A 251 -3.91 -14.13 -5.00
N GLY A 252 -3.35 -13.29 -4.13
CA GLY A 252 -3.91 -12.02 -3.69
C GLY A 252 -3.83 -10.89 -4.72
N TRP A 253 -3.92 -9.66 -4.20
CA TRP A 253 -3.98 -8.43 -4.99
C TRP A 253 -2.58 -7.88 -5.29
N LEU A 254 -2.37 -7.51 -6.56
CA LEU A 254 -1.34 -6.57 -6.98
C LEU A 254 -2.05 -5.22 -7.17
N SER A 255 -1.94 -4.36 -6.17
CA SER A 255 -2.58 -3.04 -6.18
C SER A 255 -1.62 -2.02 -6.75
N LEU A 256 -1.94 -1.48 -7.91
CA LEU A 256 -1.12 -0.49 -8.59
C LEU A 256 -1.03 0.77 -7.73
N GLU A 257 0.20 1.21 -7.45
CA GLU A 257 0.51 2.48 -6.81
C GLU A 257 1.44 3.32 -7.69
N PHE A 258 0.84 4.08 -8.60
CA PHE A 258 1.56 4.96 -9.51
C PHE A 258 1.91 6.30 -8.86
N GLU A 259 3.20 6.61 -8.80
CA GLU A 259 3.69 7.89 -8.24
C GLU A 259 4.50 8.71 -9.25
N GLY A 260 4.33 8.47 -10.56
CA GLY A 260 5.07 9.16 -11.61
C GLY A 260 4.52 10.54 -11.98
N ALA A 261 5.31 11.29 -12.75
CA ALA A 261 4.99 12.66 -13.17
C ALA A 261 3.99 12.73 -14.34
N GLN A 262 3.75 11.63 -15.05
CA GLN A 262 2.76 11.59 -16.13
C GLN A 262 1.34 11.75 -15.57
N ASP A 263 0.43 12.26 -16.39
CA ASP A 263 -0.97 12.40 -15.99
C ASP A 263 -1.54 11.02 -15.57
N PRO A 264 -2.03 10.87 -14.33
CA PRO A 264 -2.39 9.55 -13.81
C PRO A 264 -3.66 8.98 -14.45
N LEU A 265 -4.55 9.84 -14.99
CA LEU A 265 -5.85 9.44 -15.54
C LEU A 265 -5.75 9.00 -17.01
N THR A 266 -4.74 9.47 -17.72
CA THR A 266 -4.59 9.25 -19.17
C THR A 266 -3.38 8.41 -19.54
N ILE A 267 -2.30 8.48 -18.75
CA ILE A 267 -1.04 7.77 -19.01
C ILE A 267 -0.70 6.85 -17.84
N GLY A 268 -0.52 7.39 -16.64
CA GLY A 268 0.04 6.69 -15.48
C GLY A 268 -0.66 5.37 -15.17
N VAL A 269 -1.92 5.43 -14.75
CA VAL A 269 -2.70 4.23 -14.41
C VAL A 269 -3.01 3.36 -15.63
N PRO A 270 -3.52 3.90 -16.76
CA PRO A 270 -3.89 3.06 -17.91
C PRO A 270 -2.71 2.26 -18.49
N HIS A 271 -1.53 2.88 -18.60
CA HIS A 271 -0.35 2.19 -19.14
C HIS A 271 0.22 1.20 -18.14
N SER A 272 0.25 1.55 -16.85
CA SER A 272 0.75 0.65 -15.81
C SER A 272 -0.10 -0.61 -15.68
N LEU A 273 -1.43 -0.49 -15.79
CA LEU A 273 -2.32 -1.66 -15.81
C LEU A 273 -2.09 -2.56 -17.03
N LYS A 274 -1.90 -1.98 -18.23
CA LYS A 274 -1.58 -2.77 -19.43
C LYS A 274 -0.27 -3.53 -19.26
N ALA A 275 0.76 -2.89 -18.71
CA ALA A 275 2.05 -3.51 -18.44
C ALA A 275 1.92 -4.62 -17.39
N ALA A 276 1.25 -4.35 -16.25
CA ALA A 276 1.01 -5.33 -15.20
C ALA A 276 0.22 -6.54 -15.70
N ARG A 277 -0.80 -6.31 -16.54
CA ARG A 277 -1.59 -7.38 -17.16
C ARG A 277 -0.75 -8.25 -18.07
N ALA A 278 0.17 -7.67 -18.85
CA ALA A 278 1.07 -8.45 -19.70
C ALA A 278 1.96 -9.37 -18.86
N LEU A 279 2.51 -8.87 -17.74
CA LEU A 279 3.33 -9.67 -16.83
C LEU A 279 2.57 -10.89 -16.25
N LEU A 280 1.26 -10.77 -16.04
CA LEU A 280 0.43 -11.87 -15.53
C LEU A 280 -0.02 -12.89 -16.61
N GLN A 281 0.16 -12.57 -17.89
CA GLN A 281 -0.22 -13.47 -19.00
C GLN A 281 0.95 -14.36 -19.47
N ASP A 282 2.17 -14.02 -19.07
CA ASP A 282 3.40 -14.73 -19.44
C ASP A 282 3.80 -15.83 -18.43
N ASP A 283 3.02 -16.01 -17.34
CA ASP A 283 3.14 -17.07 -16.32
C ASP A 283 2.18 -18.26 -16.58
#